data_AF-A0A4Y9XJS7-F1
#
_entry.id   AF-A0A4Y9XJS7-F1
#
_cell.length_a   1.000
_cell.length_b   1.000
_cell.length_c   1.000
_cell.angle_alpha   90.00
_cell.angle_beta   90.00
_cell.angle_gamma   90.00
#
_symmetry.space_group_name_H-M   'P 1'
#
loop_
_entity.id
_entity.type
_entity.pdbx_description
1 polymer ?
#
loop_
_entity_poly.entity_id
_entity_poly.type
_entity_poly.pdbx_seq_one_letter_code
_entity_poly.pdbx_strand_id
1 'polypeptide(L)'
;MFSAALTKKSTTYALATYLASGVSLLAMHLVLANIYEPSPSGNPRFTLFVKSRKHPYYLNGRVLYMLLSQVALAFAYLLRTVLLDRFAVRWTQVPAESDAPEKHPFRLARVVTTLVTVGLFVGFSIIGYTALFGLVRSVVLPFVYALPYVSQFIRPFTAHFLRGPWTLTLLFRNWSLVWRTFFIGVTTAACWELAESPLDETVAVAQATADPALTLVSGITSTDGFFKQFAYAELERFASEDSPAASARRTALFADQKYNPNMWACLCRESLLTLGKDYQLFLRRGEPAPAAA
;
A
#
# COMPACT_ATOMS: atom_id res chain seq x y z
N MET A 1 17.53 -13.56 -0.57
CA MET A 1 16.13 -13.25 -0.21
C MET A 1 15.67 -11.88 -0.72
N PHE A 2 16.36 -10.78 -0.39
CA PHE A 2 15.94 -9.42 -0.81
C PHE A 2 15.94 -9.20 -2.34
N SER A 3 16.95 -9.71 -3.06
CA SER A 3 17.00 -9.67 -4.53
C SER A 3 15.83 -10.42 -5.20
N ALA A 4 15.40 -11.54 -4.62
CA ALA A 4 14.25 -12.30 -5.11
C ALA A 4 12.91 -11.58 -4.86
N ALA A 5 12.82 -10.77 -3.81
CA ALA A 5 11.63 -9.95 -3.55
C ALA A 5 11.55 -8.76 -4.53
N LEU A 6 12.67 -8.08 -4.80
CA LEU A 6 12.70 -6.93 -5.71
C LEU A 6 12.45 -7.28 -7.19
N THR A 7 12.67 -8.53 -7.58
CA THR A 7 12.46 -9.01 -8.95
C THR A 7 11.00 -9.41 -9.23
N LYS A 8 10.13 -9.42 -8.22
CA LYS A 8 8.70 -9.72 -8.41
C LYS A 8 8.01 -8.57 -9.15
N LYS A 9 7.19 -8.91 -10.16
CA LYS A 9 6.37 -7.94 -10.90
C LYS A 9 5.46 -7.13 -9.96
N SER A 10 4.93 -7.75 -8.91
CA SER A 10 4.09 -7.10 -7.90
C SER A 10 4.81 -5.94 -7.20
N THR A 11 6.11 -6.07 -6.92
CA THR A 11 6.91 -5.01 -6.30
C THR A 11 7.09 -3.82 -7.24
N THR A 12 7.27 -4.05 -8.54
CA THR A 12 7.34 -2.98 -9.54
C THR A 12 6.00 -2.24 -9.65
N TYR A 13 4.89 -2.98 -9.72
CA TYR A 13 3.56 -2.36 -9.77
C TYR A 13 3.23 -1.60 -8.49
N ALA A 14 3.56 -2.15 -7.32
CA ALA A 14 3.37 -1.47 -6.05
C ALA A 14 4.16 -0.15 -5.99
N LEU A 15 5.44 -0.15 -6.39
CA LEU A 15 6.24 1.07 -6.45
C LEU A 15 5.62 2.10 -7.40
N ALA A 16 5.20 1.68 -8.59
CA ALA A 16 4.54 2.57 -9.54
C ALA A 16 3.25 3.17 -8.96
N THR A 17 2.44 2.37 -8.25
CA THR A 17 1.22 2.82 -7.58
C THR A 17 1.52 3.79 -6.43
N TYR A 18 2.50 3.51 -5.57
CA TYR A 18 2.91 4.42 -4.50
C TYR A 18 3.44 5.75 -5.07
N LEU A 19 4.29 5.70 -6.09
CA LEU A 19 4.78 6.91 -6.76
C LEU A 19 3.65 7.71 -7.40
N ALA A 20 2.78 7.07 -8.18
CA ALA A 20 1.67 7.73 -8.84
C ALA A 20 0.71 8.38 -7.82
N SER A 21 0.28 7.61 -6.81
CA SER A 21 -0.63 8.12 -5.77
C SER A 21 -0.01 9.24 -4.93
N GLY A 22 1.27 9.11 -4.52
CA GLY A 22 1.97 10.16 -3.79
C GLY A 22 2.15 11.45 -4.60
N VAL A 23 2.46 11.34 -5.90
CA VAL A 23 2.55 12.49 -6.81
C VAL A 23 1.18 13.12 -7.04
N SER A 24 0.12 12.32 -7.21
CA SER A 24 -1.25 12.83 -7.36
C SER A 24 -1.72 13.59 -6.12
N LEU A 25 -1.48 13.06 -4.93
CA LEU A 25 -1.85 13.72 -3.67
C LEU A 25 -1.05 15.01 -3.46
N LEU A 26 0.25 14.99 -3.79
CA LEU A 26 1.06 16.21 -3.82
C LEU A 26 0.48 17.22 -4.81
N ALA A 27 0.16 16.83 -6.05
CA ALA A 27 -0.39 17.73 -7.06
C ALA A 27 -1.70 18.37 -6.57
N MET A 28 -2.60 17.59 -5.97
CA MET A 28 -3.81 18.10 -5.32
C MET A 28 -3.48 19.12 -4.23
N HIS A 29 -2.52 18.80 -3.35
CA HIS A 29 -2.07 19.74 -2.31
C HIS A 29 -1.53 21.04 -2.90
N LEU A 30 -0.71 20.99 -3.96
CA LEU A 30 -0.16 22.19 -4.60
C LEU A 30 -1.26 23.05 -5.24
N VAL A 31 -2.28 22.43 -5.86
CA VAL A 31 -3.44 23.14 -6.42
C VAL A 31 -4.22 23.80 -5.29
N LEU A 32 -4.58 23.06 -4.24
CA LEU A 32 -5.32 23.60 -3.09
C LEU A 32 -4.57 24.73 -2.40
N ALA A 33 -3.26 24.56 -2.18
CA ALA A 33 -2.42 25.60 -1.58
C ALA A 33 -2.35 26.85 -2.46
N ASN A 34 -2.32 26.72 -3.79
CA ASN A 34 -2.33 27.87 -4.69
C ASN A 34 -3.71 28.58 -4.75
N ILE A 35 -4.82 27.88 -4.49
CA ILE A 35 -6.17 28.46 -4.48
C ILE A 35 -6.47 29.16 -3.14
N TYR A 36 -6.19 28.48 -2.02
CA TYR A 36 -6.68 28.89 -0.70
C TYR A 36 -5.68 29.69 0.12
N GLU A 37 -4.39 29.73 -0.24
CA GLU A 37 -3.41 30.52 0.49
C GLU A 37 -3.16 31.86 -0.22
N PRO A 38 -3.77 32.97 0.25
CA PRO A 38 -3.47 34.28 -0.29
C PRO A 38 -1.98 34.60 -0.03
N SER A 39 -1.24 34.81 -1.11
CA SER A 39 0.15 35.25 -1.01
C SER A 39 0.15 36.75 -0.73
N PRO A 40 0.57 37.25 0.44
CA PRO A 40 0.66 38.69 0.72
C PRO A 40 1.59 39.45 -0.23
N SER A 41 2.36 38.74 -1.09
CA SER A 41 3.25 39.30 -2.10
C SER A 41 2.89 38.95 -3.55
N GLY A 42 1.66 38.49 -3.82
CA GLY A 42 1.11 38.36 -5.19
C GLY A 42 1.70 37.26 -6.08
N ASN A 43 2.71 36.50 -5.62
CA ASN A 43 3.27 35.38 -6.39
C ASN A 43 2.73 34.03 -5.89
N PRO A 44 2.23 33.14 -6.79
CA PRO A 44 1.75 31.81 -6.43
C PRO A 44 2.92 30.93 -5.95
N ARG A 45 2.84 30.46 -4.71
CA ARG A 45 4.00 29.95 -3.93
C ARG A 45 4.45 28.54 -4.32
N PHE A 46 3.67 27.83 -5.15
CA PHE A 46 3.95 26.45 -5.55
C PHE A 46 3.77 26.21 -7.05
N THR A 47 4.33 27.11 -7.87
CA THR A 47 4.54 26.84 -9.31
C THR A 47 5.80 26.01 -9.50
N LEU A 48 5.82 25.13 -10.51
CA LEU A 48 6.97 24.25 -10.79
C LEU A 48 8.21 25.06 -11.18
N PHE A 49 8.00 26.12 -11.96
CA PHE A 49 9.03 27.09 -12.31
C PHE A 49 8.85 28.38 -11.52
N VAL A 50 9.97 28.93 -11.06
CA VAL A 50 10.00 30.24 -10.40
C VAL A 50 9.70 31.31 -11.45
N LYS A 51 8.66 32.12 -11.21
CA LYS A 51 8.39 33.32 -12.02
C LYS A 51 9.48 34.37 -11.78
N SER A 52 10.58 34.28 -12.52
CA SER A 52 11.68 35.25 -12.50
C SER A 52 11.95 35.76 -13.91
N ARG A 53 12.00 37.09 -14.08
CA ARG A 53 12.34 37.72 -15.37
C ARG A 53 13.75 37.38 -15.84
N LYS A 54 14.69 37.15 -14.92
CA LYS A 54 16.10 36.84 -15.26
C LYS A 54 16.31 35.36 -15.59
N HIS A 55 15.53 34.46 -14.97
CA HIS A 55 15.72 33.02 -15.06
C HIS A 55 14.36 32.29 -15.02
N PRO A 56 13.64 32.20 -16.15
CA PRO A 56 12.29 31.64 -16.18
C PRO A 56 12.26 30.11 -15.96
N TYR A 57 13.36 29.41 -16.21
CA TYR A 57 13.45 27.95 -16.12
C TYR A 57 13.94 27.41 -14.76
N TYR A 58 14.07 28.28 -13.74
CA TYR A 58 14.47 27.83 -12.41
C TYR A 58 13.38 26.98 -11.76
N LEU A 59 13.75 25.78 -11.33
CA LEU A 59 12.84 24.91 -10.60
C LEU A 59 12.59 25.49 -9.20
N ASN A 60 11.34 25.45 -8.76
CA ASN A 60 10.97 25.85 -7.43
C ASN A 60 11.43 24.81 -6.42
N GLY A 61 12.43 25.17 -5.61
CA GLY A 61 13.00 24.25 -4.62
C GLY A 61 12.05 23.74 -3.57
N ARG A 62 10.96 24.46 -3.29
CA ARG A 62 9.92 23.99 -2.36
C ARG A 62 9.14 22.82 -2.96
N VAL A 63 8.75 22.95 -4.23
CA VAL A 63 8.04 21.90 -4.97
C VAL A 63 8.94 20.69 -5.16
N LEU A 64 10.19 20.92 -5.56
CA LEU A 64 11.17 19.83 -5.74
C LEU A 64 11.41 19.07 -4.42
N TYR A 65 11.56 19.78 -3.30
CA TYR A 65 11.72 19.16 -1.99
C TYR A 65 10.53 18.28 -1.62
N MET A 66 9.30 18.77 -1.79
CA MET A 66 8.09 18.00 -1.51
C MET A 66 7.94 16.81 -2.46
N LEU A 67 8.21 16.99 -3.75
CA LEU A 67 8.16 15.91 -4.75
C LEU A 67 9.13 14.78 -4.39
N LEU A 68 10.41 15.11 -4.18
CA LEU A 68 11.44 14.15 -3.83
C LEU A 68 11.18 13.50 -2.46
N SER A 69 10.52 14.20 -1.53
CA SER A 69 10.10 13.59 -0.26
C SER A 69 9.02 12.52 -0.44
N GLN A 70 8.07 12.72 -1.36
CA GLN A 70 7.04 11.72 -1.67
C GLN A 70 7.65 10.51 -2.38
N VAL A 71 8.61 10.74 -3.27
CA VAL A 71 9.40 9.67 -3.89
C VAL A 71 10.15 8.87 -2.83
N ALA A 72 10.89 9.54 -1.93
CA ALA A 72 11.62 8.88 -0.85
C ALA A 72 10.68 8.09 0.08
N LEU A 73 9.52 8.66 0.41
CA LEU A 73 8.50 8.00 1.23
C LEU A 73 7.93 6.75 0.53
N ALA A 74 7.66 6.81 -0.78
CA ALA A 74 7.19 5.66 -1.56
C ALA A 74 8.22 4.51 -1.56
N PHE A 75 9.51 4.82 -1.70
CA PHE A 75 10.58 3.83 -1.58
C PHE A 75 10.69 3.25 -0.16
N ALA A 76 10.62 4.11 0.87
CA ALA A 76 10.66 3.66 2.26
C ALA A 76 9.45 2.77 2.60
N TYR A 77 8.27 3.12 2.09
CA TYR A 77 7.05 2.36 2.30
C TYR A 77 7.11 1.02 1.58
N LEU A 78 7.54 0.99 0.31
CA LEU A 78 7.79 -0.26 -0.42
C LEU A 78 8.78 -1.16 0.34
N LEU A 79 9.88 -0.60 0.84
CA LEU A 79 10.86 -1.34 1.62
C LEU A 79 10.21 -1.96 2.85
N ARG A 80 9.39 -1.20 3.58
CA ARG A 80 8.61 -1.70 4.72
C ARG A 80 7.66 -2.82 4.29
N THR A 81 6.90 -2.66 3.21
CA THR A 81 5.96 -3.68 2.69
C THR A 81 6.69 -4.97 2.30
N VAL A 82 7.89 -4.86 1.69
CA VAL A 82 8.74 -6.00 1.34
C VAL A 82 9.32 -6.67 2.59
N LEU A 83 9.83 -5.91 3.56
CA LEU A 83 10.38 -6.45 4.81
C LEU A 83 9.31 -7.14 5.67
N LEU A 84 8.08 -6.65 5.61
CA LEU A 84 6.92 -7.27 6.26
C LEU A 84 6.27 -8.35 5.39
N ASP A 85 6.78 -8.62 4.19
CA ASP A 85 6.21 -9.58 3.23
C ASP A 85 4.69 -9.42 3.03
N ARG A 86 4.17 -8.19 3.02
CA ARG A 86 2.71 -7.94 2.91
C ARG A 86 2.15 -8.24 1.51
N PHE A 87 3.01 -8.49 0.53
CA PHE A 87 2.60 -8.97 -0.79
C PHE A 87 2.28 -10.47 -0.78
N ALA A 88 2.61 -11.19 0.29
CA ALA A 88 2.17 -12.55 0.51
C ALA A 88 0.88 -12.54 1.34
N VAL A 89 -0.12 -13.27 0.87
CA VAL A 89 -1.33 -13.49 1.64
C VAL A 89 -0.97 -14.33 2.84
N ARG A 90 -1.18 -13.78 4.04
CA ARG A 90 -0.92 -14.46 5.29
C ARG A 90 -2.13 -15.27 5.67
N TRP A 91 -2.05 -16.58 5.46
CA TRP A 91 -3.03 -17.55 5.95
C TRP A 91 -2.82 -17.77 7.46
N THR A 92 -2.95 -16.71 8.27
CA THR A 92 -2.69 -16.74 9.72
C THR A 92 -3.82 -17.33 10.54
N GLN A 93 -4.93 -17.72 9.91
CA GLN A 93 -5.92 -18.58 10.56
C GLN A 93 -5.47 -20.03 10.43
N VAL A 94 -4.47 -20.39 11.24
CA VAL A 94 -4.53 -21.72 11.87
C VAL A 94 -5.77 -21.66 12.76
N PRO A 95 -6.66 -22.68 12.75
CA PRO A 95 -7.82 -22.71 13.64
C PRO A 95 -7.32 -22.52 15.08
N ALA A 96 -7.45 -21.30 15.59
CA ALA A 96 -7.11 -21.01 16.96
C ALA A 96 -8.18 -21.68 17.81
N GLU A 97 -7.74 -22.38 18.86
CA GLU A 97 -8.57 -23.02 19.88
C GLU A 97 -9.83 -22.20 20.16
N SER A 98 -10.97 -22.90 20.19
CA SER A 98 -12.32 -22.41 20.42
C SER A 98 -12.50 -21.57 21.71
N ASP A 99 -11.50 -21.53 22.59
CA ASP A 99 -11.54 -20.86 23.89
C ASP A 99 -10.73 -19.55 23.96
N ALA A 100 -10.06 -19.14 22.88
CA ALA A 100 -9.47 -17.81 22.87
C ALA A 100 -10.58 -16.75 22.74
N PRO A 101 -10.76 -15.84 23.71
CA PRO A 101 -11.79 -14.80 23.62
C PRO A 101 -11.59 -14.08 22.30
N GLU A 102 -12.66 -13.95 21.49
CA GLU A 102 -12.65 -13.28 20.19
C GLU A 102 -11.80 -12.02 20.31
N LYS A 103 -10.55 -12.09 19.82
CA LYS A 103 -9.65 -10.95 19.80
C LYS A 103 -10.12 -10.09 18.63
N HIS A 104 -11.27 -9.44 18.81
CA HIS A 104 -11.55 -8.17 18.21
C HIS A 104 -10.84 -7.14 19.10
N PRO A 105 -9.52 -6.89 18.93
CA PRO A 105 -8.92 -5.75 19.59
C PRO A 105 -9.80 -4.55 19.22
N PHE A 106 -10.27 -3.83 20.24
CA PHE A 106 -11.09 -2.64 20.10
C PHE A 106 -10.73 -1.90 18.81
N ARG A 107 -11.66 -1.81 17.84
CA ARG A 107 -11.40 -1.24 16.51
C ARG A 107 -10.71 0.13 16.61
N LEU A 108 -11.05 0.90 17.64
CA LEU A 108 -10.41 2.16 17.97
C LEU A 108 -8.92 2.01 18.33
N ALA A 109 -8.56 1.06 19.19
CA ALA A 109 -7.17 0.81 19.56
C ALA A 109 -6.33 0.44 18.32
N ARG A 110 -6.87 -0.40 17.42
CA ARG A 110 -6.21 -0.72 16.14
C ARG A 110 -5.99 0.54 15.30
N VAL A 111 -7.03 1.36 15.11
CA VAL A 111 -6.93 2.61 14.34
C VAL A 111 -5.90 3.56 14.96
N VAL A 112 -5.92 3.75 16.29
CA VAL A 112 -4.97 4.60 17.00
C VAL A 112 -3.54 4.08 16.85
N THR A 113 -3.31 2.78 17.05
CA THR A 113 -2.00 2.17 16.85
C THR A 113 -1.52 2.32 15.39
N THR A 114 -2.39 2.13 14.40
CA THR A 114 -2.06 2.36 12.98
C THR A 114 -1.68 3.82 12.73
N LEU A 115 -2.46 4.78 13.23
CA LEU A 115 -2.14 6.21 13.04
C LEU A 115 -0.83 6.61 13.72
N VAL A 116 -0.57 6.11 14.94
CA VAL A 116 0.68 6.36 15.66
C VAL A 116 1.87 5.76 14.91
N THR A 117 1.76 4.50 14.47
CA THR A 117 2.85 3.83 13.74
C THR A 117 3.12 4.48 12.38
N VAL A 118 2.08 4.89 11.65
CA VAL A 118 2.22 5.68 10.41
C VAL A 118 2.89 7.03 10.70
N GLY A 119 2.44 7.75 11.74
CA GLY A 119 3.00 9.03 12.13
C GLY A 119 4.49 8.94 12.47
N LEU A 120 4.89 7.93 13.25
CA LEU A 120 6.29 7.68 13.59
C LEU A 120 7.10 7.30 12.34
N PHE A 121 6.60 6.38 11.52
CA PHE A 121 7.26 5.95 10.29
C PHE A 121 7.51 7.13 9.33
N VAL A 122 6.49 7.96 9.10
CA VAL A 122 6.61 9.16 8.27
C VAL A 122 7.56 10.17 8.90
N GLY A 123 7.49 10.36 10.23
CA GLY A 123 8.39 11.22 10.97
C GLY A 123 9.86 10.84 10.77
N PHE A 124 10.21 9.57 10.99
CA PHE A 124 11.57 9.08 10.77
C PHE A 124 11.99 9.16 9.30
N SER A 125 11.10 8.82 8.37
CA SER A 125 11.37 8.91 6.93
C SER A 125 11.67 10.35 6.49
N ILE A 126 10.93 11.32 7.02
CA ILE A 126 11.14 12.73 6.70
C ILE A 126 12.40 13.26 7.36
N ILE A 127 12.70 12.92 8.62
CA ILE A 127 13.96 13.31 9.27
C ILE A 127 15.14 12.78 8.44
N GLY A 128 15.12 11.50 8.08
CA GLY A 128 16.15 10.86 7.26
C GLY A 128 16.28 11.51 5.88
N TYR A 129 15.16 11.73 5.18
CA TYR A 129 15.14 12.41 3.89
C TYR A 129 15.65 13.85 3.99
N THR A 130 15.27 14.58 5.03
CA THR A 130 15.67 15.97 5.23
C THR A 130 17.19 16.06 5.47
N ALA A 131 17.74 15.17 6.30
CA ALA A 131 19.17 15.06 6.52
C ALA A 131 19.90 14.70 5.22
N LEU A 132 19.40 13.71 4.46
CA LEU A 132 19.96 13.32 3.17
C LEU A 132 19.92 14.45 2.16
N PHE A 133 18.80 15.18 2.05
CA PHE A 133 18.66 16.34 1.18
C PHE A 133 19.67 17.44 1.54
N GLY A 134 19.86 17.68 2.85
CA GLY A 134 20.90 18.58 3.35
C GLY A 134 22.30 18.13 2.95
N LEU A 135 22.64 16.86 3.14
CA LEU A 135 23.95 16.29 2.77
C LEU A 135 24.19 16.32 1.26
N VAL A 136 23.19 15.94 0.44
CA VAL A 136 23.27 16.00 -1.02
C VAL A 136 23.51 17.42 -1.48
N ARG A 137 22.78 18.39 -0.92
CA ARG A 137 23.00 19.81 -1.24
C ARG A 137 24.39 20.28 -0.79
N SER A 138 24.84 19.87 0.38
CA SER A 138 26.08 20.39 0.99
C SER A 138 27.37 19.72 0.50
N VAL A 139 27.31 18.49 0.00
CA VAL A 139 28.50 17.71 -0.37
C VAL A 139 28.44 17.28 -1.83
N VAL A 140 27.33 16.69 -2.26
CA VAL A 140 27.22 16.10 -3.60
C VAL A 140 27.07 17.18 -4.66
N LEU A 141 26.21 18.18 -4.42
CA LEU A 141 25.96 19.25 -5.38
C LEU A 141 27.24 20.03 -5.76
N PRO A 142 28.08 20.53 -4.82
CA PRO A 142 29.33 21.21 -5.21
C PRO A 142 30.25 20.30 -6.02
N PHE A 143 30.35 19.02 -5.70
CA PHE A 143 31.15 18.07 -6.47
C PHE A 143 30.62 17.88 -7.89
N VAL A 144 29.31 17.75 -8.06
CA VAL A 144 28.65 17.67 -9.38
C VAL A 144 28.90 18.94 -10.19
N TYR A 145 28.91 20.11 -9.55
CA TYR A 145 29.19 21.39 -10.21
C TYR A 145 30.67 21.62 -10.55
N ALA A 146 31.59 20.85 -9.97
CA ALA A 146 33.00 20.85 -10.38
C ALA A 146 33.20 20.19 -11.76
N LEU A 147 32.24 19.39 -12.24
CA LEU A 147 32.29 18.76 -13.56
C LEU A 147 31.86 19.76 -14.65
N PRO A 148 32.72 20.06 -15.64
CA PRO A 148 32.52 21.18 -16.57
C PRO A 148 31.25 21.02 -17.42
N TYR A 149 31.04 19.85 -18.03
CA TYR A 149 29.87 19.62 -18.90
C TYR A 149 28.57 19.49 -18.12
N VAL A 150 28.59 18.78 -16.99
CA VAL A 150 27.41 18.55 -16.15
C VAL A 150 26.89 19.87 -15.56
N SER A 151 27.81 20.74 -15.13
CA SER A 151 27.45 22.05 -14.60
C SER A 151 26.68 22.88 -15.63
N GLN A 152 27.04 22.88 -16.91
CA GLN A 152 26.37 23.67 -17.95
C GLN A 152 24.90 23.26 -18.13
N PHE A 153 24.61 21.96 -18.09
CA PHE A 153 23.24 21.45 -18.23
C PHE A 153 22.38 21.65 -16.98
N ILE A 154 22.94 21.47 -15.78
CA ILE A 154 22.14 21.48 -14.53
C ILE A 154 22.00 22.90 -13.93
N ARG A 155 22.95 23.81 -14.20
CA ARG A 155 22.92 25.22 -13.78
C ARG A 155 21.64 25.98 -14.12
N PRO A 156 21.07 25.91 -15.34
CA PRO A 156 19.82 26.61 -15.65
C PRO A 156 18.62 26.14 -14.84
N PHE A 157 18.69 25.00 -14.14
CA PHE A 157 17.57 24.50 -13.32
C PHE A 157 17.83 24.63 -11.82
N THR A 158 19.08 24.45 -11.38
CA THR A 158 19.41 24.26 -9.97
C THR A 158 20.43 25.24 -9.38
N ALA A 159 20.90 26.23 -10.16
CA ALA A 159 21.88 27.21 -9.66
C ALA A 159 21.42 27.96 -8.39
N HIS A 160 20.11 28.13 -8.21
CA HIS A 160 19.57 28.77 -7.00
C HIS A 160 19.79 27.92 -5.73
N PHE A 161 19.90 26.60 -5.82
CA PHE A 161 20.19 25.74 -4.66
C PHE A 161 21.64 25.86 -4.18
N LEU A 162 22.55 26.40 -4.99
CA LEU A 162 23.92 26.71 -4.56
C LEU A 162 24.01 28.04 -3.79
N ARG A 163 22.97 28.87 -3.85
CA ARG A 163 22.97 30.18 -3.18
C ARG A 163 22.40 30.06 -1.76
N GLY A 164 23.13 30.61 -0.79
CA GLY A 164 22.78 30.61 0.63
C GLY A 164 23.79 29.87 1.50
N PRO A 165 23.73 30.03 2.83
CA PRO A 165 24.67 29.38 3.74
C PRO A 165 24.54 27.84 3.65
N TRP A 166 25.70 27.18 3.71
CA TRP A 166 25.91 25.72 3.58
C TRP A 166 25.48 24.95 4.83
N THR A 167 24.23 25.08 5.26
CA THR A 167 23.89 24.62 6.62
C THR A 167 22.51 24.00 6.76
N LEU A 168 22.45 22.98 7.61
CA LEU A 168 21.22 22.38 8.16
C LEU A 168 20.29 23.42 8.80
N THR A 169 20.79 24.62 9.12
CA THR A 169 19.97 25.75 9.60
C THR A 169 18.93 26.22 8.59
N LEU A 170 19.14 25.98 7.30
CA LEU A 170 18.17 26.26 6.25
C LEU A 170 16.88 25.43 6.42
N LEU A 171 16.96 24.29 7.12
CA LEU A 171 15.81 23.44 7.44
C LEU A 171 14.91 24.11 8.49
N PHE A 172 15.50 24.63 9.57
CA PHE A 172 14.76 25.38 10.59
C PHE A 172 14.11 26.64 10.01
N ARG A 173 14.78 27.32 9.07
CA ARG A 173 14.20 28.47 8.37
C ARG A 173 13.01 28.10 7.48
N ASN A 174 12.95 26.86 7.00
CA ASN A 174 11.86 26.34 6.18
C ASN A 174 10.99 25.33 6.96
N TRP A 175 10.87 25.49 8.27
CA TRP A 175 10.12 24.56 9.13
C TRP A 175 8.67 24.34 8.66
N SER A 176 8.02 25.39 8.16
CA SER A 176 6.67 25.29 7.59
C SER A 176 6.58 24.35 6.39
N LEU A 177 7.63 24.26 5.58
CA LEU A 177 7.70 23.32 4.45
C LEU A 177 7.87 21.88 4.94
N VAL A 178 8.73 21.67 5.95
CA VAL A 178 8.95 20.35 6.56
C VAL A 178 7.64 19.84 7.18
N TRP A 179 6.93 20.70 7.91
CA TRP A 179 5.67 20.38 8.55
C TRP A 179 4.55 20.06 7.55
N ARG A 180 4.44 20.82 6.46
CA ARG A 180 3.53 20.50 5.35
C ARG A 180 3.86 19.16 4.73
N THR A 181 5.14 18.92 4.48
CA THR A 181 5.63 17.65 3.93
C THR A 181 5.28 16.48 4.85
N PHE A 182 5.38 16.68 6.17
CA PHE A 182 4.97 15.71 7.18
C PHE A 182 3.51 15.35 7.07
N PHE A 183 2.60 16.33 7.05
CA PHE A 183 1.17 16.00 6.93
C PHE A 183 0.81 15.36 5.60
N ILE A 184 1.37 15.82 4.48
CA ILE A 184 1.17 15.17 3.18
C ILE A 184 1.66 13.71 3.25
N GLY A 185 2.82 13.47 3.85
CA GLY A 185 3.36 12.12 4.07
C GLY A 185 2.47 11.25 4.93
N VAL A 186 1.95 11.78 6.05
CA VAL A 186 1.03 11.06 6.95
C VAL A 186 -0.25 10.70 6.22
N THR A 187 -0.88 11.65 5.52
CA THR A 187 -2.10 11.38 4.75
C THR A 187 -1.84 10.33 3.68
N THR A 188 -0.74 10.44 2.93
CA THR A 188 -0.39 9.49 1.87
C THR A 188 -0.16 8.08 2.43
N ALA A 189 0.66 7.94 3.47
CA ALA A 189 0.94 6.65 4.09
C ALA A 189 -0.30 6.05 4.79
N ALA A 190 -1.17 6.87 5.38
CA ALA A 190 -2.44 6.41 5.94
C ALA A 190 -3.36 5.86 4.84
N CYS A 191 -3.44 6.51 3.67
CA CYS A 191 -4.18 5.99 2.53
C CYS A 191 -3.64 4.63 2.06
N TRP A 192 -2.31 4.45 2.03
CA TRP A 192 -1.72 3.15 1.70
C TRP A 192 -2.04 2.08 2.73
N GLU A 193 -1.93 2.39 4.03
CA GLU A 193 -2.31 1.45 5.09
C GLU A 193 -3.77 1.03 5.01
N LEU A 194 -4.68 1.97 4.77
CA LEU A 194 -6.11 1.67 4.65
C LEU A 194 -6.43 0.88 3.37
N ALA A 195 -5.68 1.10 2.29
CA ALA A 195 -5.83 0.32 1.06
C ALA A 195 -5.32 -1.12 1.23
N GLU A 196 -4.29 -1.33 2.07
CA GLU A 196 -3.70 -2.64 2.33
C GLU A 196 -4.38 -3.39 3.48
N SER A 197 -5.06 -2.71 4.41
CA SER A 197 -5.65 -3.34 5.59
C SER A 197 -6.61 -4.51 5.30
N PRO A 198 -7.41 -4.51 4.21
CA PRO A 198 -8.26 -5.66 3.91
C PRO A 198 -7.49 -6.94 3.57
N LEU A 199 -6.21 -6.85 3.19
CA LEU A 199 -5.37 -8.01 2.89
C LEU A 199 -4.93 -8.76 4.15
N ASP A 200 -4.97 -8.09 5.31
CA ASP A 200 -4.57 -8.65 6.60
C ASP A 200 -5.78 -9.23 7.39
N GLU A 201 -7.01 -9.02 6.91
CA GLU A 201 -8.24 -9.44 7.60
C GLU A 201 -8.98 -10.54 6.83
N THR A 202 -9.60 -11.46 7.56
CA THR A 202 -10.49 -12.45 6.93
C THR A 202 -11.80 -11.82 6.55
N VAL A 203 -12.06 -11.75 5.24
CA VAL A 203 -13.29 -11.19 4.71
C VAL A 203 -14.34 -12.30 4.63
N ALA A 204 -15.31 -12.30 5.55
CA ALA A 204 -16.54 -13.08 5.41
C ALA A 204 -17.52 -12.28 4.55
N VAL A 205 -17.78 -12.76 3.33
CA VAL A 205 -18.59 -12.02 2.34
C VAL A 205 -19.99 -12.60 2.26
N ALA A 206 -20.16 -13.91 2.45
CA ALA A 206 -21.43 -14.55 2.14
C ALA A 206 -22.56 -14.02 3.03
N GLN A 207 -22.29 -13.73 4.31
CA GLN A 207 -23.27 -13.15 5.24
C GLN A 207 -23.82 -11.78 4.82
N ALA A 208 -23.07 -11.01 4.04
CA ALA A 208 -23.48 -9.67 3.61
C ALA A 208 -24.31 -9.68 2.31
N THR A 209 -24.55 -10.86 1.73
CA THR A 209 -25.26 -11.02 0.46
C THR A 209 -26.70 -11.48 0.65
N ALA A 210 -27.53 -11.25 -0.37
CA ALA A 210 -28.93 -11.68 -0.37
C ALA A 210 -29.08 -13.21 -0.35
N ASP A 211 -28.15 -13.95 -0.95
CA ASP A 211 -28.07 -15.41 -0.91
C ASP A 211 -26.67 -15.85 -0.46
N PRO A 212 -26.49 -16.08 0.86
CA PRO A 212 -25.22 -16.52 1.41
C PRO A 212 -24.76 -17.90 0.89
N ALA A 213 -25.69 -18.83 0.66
CA ALA A 213 -25.35 -20.17 0.21
C ALA A 213 -24.79 -20.14 -1.21
N LEU A 214 -25.44 -19.41 -2.10
CA LEU A 214 -24.98 -19.23 -3.47
C LEU A 214 -23.64 -18.49 -3.54
N THR A 215 -23.47 -17.43 -2.74
CA THR A 215 -22.20 -16.67 -2.68
C THR A 215 -21.05 -17.54 -2.21
N LEU A 216 -21.27 -18.40 -1.21
CA LEU A 216 -20.26 -19.33 -0.70
C LEU A 216 -19.84 -20.34 -1.77
N VAL A 217 -20.81 -20.97 -2.44
CA VAL A 217 -20.53 -21.94 -3.52
C VAL A 217 -19.85 -21.26 -4.72
N SER A 218 -20.24 -20.03 -5.05
CA SER A 218 -19.58 -19.21 -6.07
C SER A 218 -18.11 -18.95 -5.72
N GLY A 219 -17.81 -18.62 -4.46
CA GLY A 219 -16.44 -18.46 -3.97
C GLY A 219 -15.61 -19.75 -4.10
N ILE A 220 -16.19 -20.89 -3.73
CA ILE A 220 -15.52 -22.21 -3.79
C ILE A 220 -15.25 -22.66 -5.24
N THR A 221 -16.17 -22.35 -6.15
CA THR A 221 -16.04 -22.65 -7.59
C THR A 221 -15.10 -21.67 -8.33
N SER A 222 -14.65 -20.60 -7.66
CA SER A 222 -13.73 -19.62 -8.25
C SER A 222 -12.43 -20.27 -8.76
N THR A 223 -11.93 -19.78 -9.90
CA THR A 223 -10.60 -20.15 -10.40
C THR A 223 -9.48 -19.49 -9.61
N ASP A 224 -9.77 -18.40 -8.90
CA ASP A 224 -8.82 -17.69 -8.07
C ASP A 224 -8.70 -18.35 -6.69
N GLY A 225 -7.50 -18.84 -6.38
CA GLY A 225 -7.21 -19.48 -5.10
C GLY A 225 -7.42 -18.55 -3.90
N PHE A 226 -7.31 -17.23 -4.08
CA PHE A 226 -7.54 -16.26 -3.02
C PHE A 226 -9.00 -16.27 -2.55
N PHE A 227 -9.95 -16.13 -3.48
CA PHE A 227 -11.38 -16.17 -3.17
C PHE A 227 -11.82 -17.56 -2.70
N LYS A 228 -11.27 -18.61 -3.30
CA LYS A 228 -11.56 -19.99 -2.91
C LYS A 228 -11.20 -20.26 -1.46
N GLN A 229 -10.03 -19.79 -1.01
CA GLN A 229 -9.58 -20.00 0.37
C GLN A 229 -10.47 -19.28 1.39
N PHE A 230 -10.89 -18.03 1.12
CA PHE A 230 -11.84 -17.33 2.01
C PHE A 230 -13.20 -18.00 2.05
N ALA A 231 -13.67 -18.53 0.91
CA ALA A 231 -14.91 -19.27 0.88
C ALA A 231 -14.82 -20.58 1.69
N TYR A 232 -13.68 -21.28 1.67
CA TYR A 232 -13.46 -22.44 2.55
C TYR A 232 -13.34 -22.06 4.03
N ALA A 233 -12.66 -20.96 4.37
CA ALA A 233 -12.59 -20.48 5.75
C ALA A 233 -13.98 -20.07 6.28
N GLU A 234 -14.80 -19.44 5.44
CA GLU A 234 -16.19 -19.12 5.79
C GLU A 234 -17.04 -20.40 5.91
N LEU A 235 -16.84 -21.39 5.04
CA LEU A 235 -17.50 -22.71 5.12
C LEU A 235 -17.14 -23.45 6.42
N GLU A 236 -15.87 -23.42 6.84
CA GLU A 236 -15.41 -24.02 8.10
C GLU A 236 -16.14 -23.39 9.29
N ARG A 237 -16.15 -22.06 9.39
CA ARG A 237 -16.88 -21.33 10.45
C ARG A 237 -18.38 -21.65 10.40
N PHE A 238 -18.95 -21.67 9.21
CA PHE A 238 -20.36 -22.01 8.99
C PHE A 238 -20.68 -23.45 9.38
N ALA A 239 -19.76 -24.39 9.18
CA ALA A 239 -19.93 -25.79 9.53
C ALA A 239 -19.75 -26.04 11.04
N SER A 240 -18.86 -25.30 11.70
CA SER A 240 -18.56 -25.43 13.14
C SER A 240 -19.49 -24.63 14.06
N GLU A 241 -20.27 -23.68 13.53
CA GLU A 241 -21.19 -22.87 14.33
C GLU A 241 -22.44 -23.67 14.77
N ASP A 242 -22.69 -23.75 16.09
CA ASP A 242 -23.82 -24.49 16.68
C ASP A 242 -25.07 -23.63 16.95
N SER A 243 -25.25 -22.53 16.22
CA SER A 243 -26.43 -21.68 16.34
C SER A 243 -27.63 -22.21 15.54
N PRO A 244 -28.89 -21.96 15.97
CA PRO A 244 -30.07 -22.27 15.18
C PRO A 244 -30.04 -21.64 13.78
N ALA A 245 -29.47 -20.44 13.66
CA ALA A 245 -29.30 -19.74 12.39
C ALA A 245 -28.28 -20.45 11.46
N ALA A 246 -27.19 -20.98 12.01
CA ALA A 246 -26.24 -21.78 11.24
C ALA A 246 -26.88 -23.11 10.78
N SER A 247 -27.63 -23.78 11.66
CA SER A 247 -28.36 -25.01 11.32
C SER A 247 -29.39 -24.80 10.20
N ALA A 248 -30.17 -23.71 10.25
CA ALA A 248 -31.11 -23.34 9.20
C ALA A 248 -30.41 -23.09 7.85
N ARG A 249 -29.28 -22.37 7.86
CA ARG A 249 -28.47 -22.10 6.67
C ARG A 249 -27.86 -23.38 6.10
N ARG A 250 -27.36 -24.31 6.93
CA ARG A 250 -26.91 -25.66 6.51
C ARG A 250 -28.04 -26.41 5.83
N THR A 251 -29.20 -26.43 6.45
CA THR A 251 -30.39 -27.10 5.89
C THR A 251 -30.79 -26.50 4.55
N ALA A 252 -30.77 -25.18 4.40
CA ALA A 252 -31.08 -24.49 3.14
C ALA A 252 -30.10 -24.86 2.01
N LEU A 253 -28.81 -24.98 2.30
CA LEU A 253 -27.79 -25.42 1.33
C LEU A 253 -28.07 -26.84 0.80
N PHE A 254 -28.53 -27.76 1.67
CA PHE A 254 -28.89 -29.13 1.28
C PHE A 254 -30.27 -29.23 0.63
N ALA A 255 -31.22 -28.37 1.00
CA ALA A 255 -32.60 -28.41 0.55
C ALA A 255 -32.78 -27.93 -0.90
N ASP A 256 -31.76 -27.31 -1.50
CA ASP A 256 -31.79 -26.97 -2.92
C ASP A 256 -31.78 -28.24 -3.79
N GLN A 257 -32.96 -28.69 -4.17
CA GLN A 257 -33.17 -29.77 -5.14
C GLN A 257 -33.71 -29.25 -6.47
N LYS A 258 -33.87 -27.93 -6.60
CA LYS A 258 -34.51 -27.31 -7.76
C LYS A 258 -33.60 -27.29 -8.98
N TYR A 259 -32.28 -27.21 -8.76
CA TYR A 259 -31.28 -27.09 -9.82
C TYR A 259 -30.43 -28.36 -9.95
N ASN A 260 -29.93 -28.64 -11.15
CA ASN A 260 -29.00 -29.74 -11.40
C ASN A 260 -27.79 -29.24 -12.24
N PRO A 261 -26.56 -29.23 -11.71
CA PRO A 261 -26.19 -29.65 -10.35
C PRO A 261 -26.72 -28.67 -9.29
N ASN A 262 -27.13 -29.20 -8.13
CA ASN A 262 -27.52 -28.36 -7.01
C ASN A 262 -26.30 -27.81 -6.26
N MET A 263 -26.52 -26.82 -5.40
CA MET A 263 -25.45 -26.18 -4.62
C MET A 263 -24.59 -27.18 -3.83
N TRP A 264 -25.22 -28.19 -3.21
CA TRP A 264 -24.51 -29.23 -2.48
C TRP A 264 -23.62 -30.10 -3.39
N ALA A 265 -24.13 -30.54 -4.54
CA ALA A 265 -23.34 -31.33 -5.49
C ALA A 265 -22.17 -30.52 -6.06
N CYS A 266 -22.38 -29.24 -6.36
CA CYS A 266 -21.31 -28.31 -6.76
C CYS A 266 -20.23 -28.20 -5.67
N LEU A 267 -20.64 -27.97 -4.42
CA LEU A 267 -19.73 -27.88 -3.28
C LEU A 267 -18.89 -29.16 -3.11
N CYS A 268 -19.53 -30.33 -3.11
CA CYS A 268 -18.84 -31.61 -2.96
C CYS A 268 -17.86 -31.86 -4.10
N ARG A 269 -18.30 -31.63 -5.35
CA ARG A 269 -17.47 -31.84 -6.53
C ARG A 269 -16.21 -30.97 -6.49
N GLU A 270 -16.36 -29.66 -6.27
CA GLU A 270 -15.22 -28.75 -6.23
C GLU A 270 -14.28 -29.01 -5.05
N SER A 271 -14.82 -29.44 -3.91
CA SER A 271 -14.01 -29.81 -2.74
C SER A 271 -13.17 -31.06 -3.01
N LEU A 272 -13.75 -32.09 -3.63
CA LEU A 272 -13.00 -33.28 -4.02
C LEU A 272 -11.95 -32.99 -5.10
N LEU A 273 -12.28 -32.12 -6.07
CA LEU A 273 -11.33 -31.69 -7.09
C LEU A 273 -10.17 -30.90 -6.50
N THR A 274 -10.45 -29.99 -5.56
CA THR A 274 -9.42 -29.19 -4.88
C THR A 274 -8.51 -30.10 -4.05
N LEU A 275 -9.08 -31.01 -3.25
CA LEU A 275 -8.32 -31.99 -2.48
C LEU A 275 -7.42 -32.87 -3.38
N GLY A 276 -7.95 -33.33 -4.52
CA GLY A 276 -7.18 -34.10 -5.50
C GLY A 276 -6.02 -33.31 -6.09
N LYS A 277 -6.23 -32.03 -6.45
CA LYS A 277 -5.17 -31.15 -6.96
C LYS A 277 -4.09 -30.89 -5.92
N ASP A 278 -4.49 -30.62 -4.67
CA ASP A 278 -3.58 -30.33 -3.57
C ASP A 278 -2.77 -31.58 -3.20
N TYR A 279 -3.39 -32.76 -3.20
CA TYR A 279 -2.70 -34.02 -3.00
C TYR A 279 -1.65 -34.27 -4.08
N GLN A 280 -1.99 -34.04 -5.36
CA GLN A 280 -1.02 -34.15 -6.45
C GLN A 280 0.12 -33.14 -6.34
N LEU A 281 -0.19 -31.90 -5.94
CA LEU A 281 0.82 -30.87 -5.69
C LEU A 281 1.75 -31.27 -4.54
N PHE A 282 1.20 -31.84 -3.47
CA PHE A 282 1.95 -32.37 -2.33
C PHE A 282 2.90 -33.50 -2.75
N LEU A 283 2.42 -34.48 -3.54
CA LEU A 283 3.25 -35.54 -4.09
C LEU A 283 4.41 -35.00 -4.95
N ARG A 284 4.15 -33.91 -5.68
CA ARG A 284 5.16 -33.19 -6.49
C ARG A 284 6.02 -32.23 -5.68
N ARG A 285 5.90 -32.19 -4.35
CA ARG A 285 6.65 -31.25 -3.48
C ARG A 285 6.49 -29.78 -3.90
N GLY A 286 5.34 -29.41 -4.45
CA GLY A 286 5.05 -28.05 -4.93
C GLY A 286 5.42 -27.79 -6.39
N GLU A 287 5.97 -28.75 -7.12
CA GLU A 287 6.26 -28.60 -8.55
C GLU A 287 4.97 -28.59 -9.40
N PRO A 288 4.95 -27.82 -10.51
CA PRO A 288 3.79 -27.75 -11.41
C PRO A 288 3.52 -29.10 -12.05
N ALA A 289 2.31 -29.26 -12.61
CA ALA A 289 1.98 -30.47 -13.33
C ALA A 289 2.91 -30.66 -14.55
N PRO A 290 3.39 -31.89 -14.81
CA PRO A 290 4.10 -32.17 -16.05
C PRO A 290 3.20 -31.81 -17.23
N ALA A 291 3.80 -31.26 -18.29
CA ALA A 291 3.08 -30.95 -19.51
C ALA A 291 2.40 -32.22 -20.03
N ALA A 292 1.14 -32.12 -20.46
CA ALA A 292 0.44 -33.24 -21.06
C ALA A 292 1.22 -33.71 -22.28
N ALA A 293 1.57 -35.00 -22.30
CA ALA A 293 2.26 -35.66 -23.41
C ALA A 293 1.33 -35.83 -24.62
#